data_AF-A0A2T3A5F4-F1
#
_entry.id   AF-A0A2T3A5F4-F1
#
_cell.length_a   1.000
_cell.length_b   1.000
_cell.length_c   1.000
_cell.angle_alpha   90.00
_cell.angle_beta   90.00
_cell.angle_gamma   90.00
#
_symmetry.space_group_name_H-M   'P 1'
#
loop_
_entity.id
_entity.type
_entity.pdbx_description
1 polymer ?
#
loop_
_entity_poly.entity_id
_entity_poly.type
_entity_poly.pdbx_seq_one_letter_code
_entity_poly.pdbx_strand_id
1 'polypeptide(L)'
;MALTFKEAQLVKSTIPFLREQGEELSNLVYGNLVKRNPELNNKLNVIHLQDGRLARALTVVILRFACNINDMSELIPKFERVCNKHCTVGVQPMHYELLGALVIEAFESLMGDALTPEIRAAWTKAYSILSHMLIGRERIIYRDFERDTWPAWRRFRVDRKVFEADGLWSFHLVPLDGLKLPRFFPGQYVTIRLFVPAIGYYQTRQYSISDSAKSSEEYRITLKRAVAPPKSDLDPGMVSQILLDRIRTGEEMDVSHPSGEFYYDTTVQSSMPVVLISAGSGVAPLMAILNTITEEQPQRQLTWVHGCRYDVPFATRLKVLQRRCQNLRTCVFKTVLQRGDAVAGAAGGGAFDHNCRVDLYKVDADLLFVAHQSAEYYICGPEEFMKTMMQQLIDMGVDNKRIKTELFGVGKMKLDSVCVSMAQSDSGSFMSRR
;
A
#
# COMPACT_ATOMS: atom_id res chain seq x y z
N MET A 1 -25.82 3.94 -15.63
CA MET A 1 -26.97 4.22 -14.74
C MET A 1 -26.55 5.30 -13.75
N ALA A 2 -27.38 6.30 -13.49
CA ALA A 2 -27.13 7.33 -12.48
C ALA A 2 -28.22 7.29 -11.40
N LEU A 3 -27.87 7.69 -10.18
CA LEU A 3 -28.84 7.92 -9.11
C LEU A 3 -29.63 9.20 -9.41
N THR A 4 -30.92 9.18 -9.14
CA THR A 4 -31.74 10.38 -9.10
C THR A 4 -31.37 11.21 -7.86
N PHE A 5 -31.71 12.50 -7.88
CA PHE A 5 -31.50 13.37 -6.72
C PHE A 5 -32.15 12.80 -5.45
N LYS A 6 -33.38 12.27 -5.56
CA LYS A 6 -34.10 11.66 -4.43
C LYS A 6 -33.36 10.44 -3.87
N GLU A 7 -32.91 9.53 -4.73
CA GLU A 7 -32.16 8.34 -4.28
C GLU A 7 -30.82 8.73 -3.64
N ALA A 8 -30.11 9.73 -4.18
CA ALA A 8 -28.86 10.22 -3.59
C ALA A 8 -29.10 10.82 -2.18
N GLN A 9 -30.19 11.55 -1.96
CA GLN A 9 -30.55 12.07 -0.65
C GLN A 9 -30.89 10.95 0.34
N LEU A 10 -31.58 9.89 -0.10
CA LEU A 10 -31.88 8.72 0.74
C LEU A 10 -30.60 7.98 1.16
N VAL A 11 -29.61 7.84 0.28
CA VAL A 11 -28.31 7.28 0.66
C VAL A 11 -27.61 8.20 1.67
N LYS A 12 -27.58 9.51 1.41
CA LYS A 12 -26.96 10.48 2.31
C LYS A 12 -27.60 10.52 3.69
N SER A 13 -28.92 10.35 3.80
CA SER A 13 -29.63 10.35 5.09
C SER A 13 -29.23 9.17 5.99
N THR A 14 -28.63 8.11 5.44
CA THR A 14 -28.11 6.97 6.21
C THR A 14 -26.65 7.11 6.66
N ILE A 15 -25.97 8.21 6.30
CA ILE A 15 -24.58 8.46 6.72
C ILE A 15 -24.42 8.48 8.25
N PRO A 16 -25.31 9.10 9.05
CA PRO A 16 -25.20 9.04 10.51
C PRO A 16 -25.21 7.60 11.04
N PHE A 17 -26.13 6.76 10.55
CA PHE A 17 -26.19 5.34 10.88
C PHE A 17 -24.88 4.63 10.51
N LEU A 18 -24.34 4.86 9.30
CA LEU A 18 -23.08 4.24 8.88
C LEU A 18 -21.86 4.69 9.70
N ARG A 19 -21.86 5.90 10.26
CA ARG A 19 -20.79 6.36 11.15
C ARG A 19 -20.81 5.65 12.49
N GLU A 20 -22.01 5.37 13.00
CA GLU A 20 -22.20 4.74 14.31
C GLU A 20 -22.12 3.21 14.23
N GLN A 21 -22.79 2.61 13.25
CA GLN A 21 -23.04 1.16 13.13
C GLN A 21 -22.33 0.52 11.93
N GLY A 22 -21.53 1.28 11.17
CA GLY A 22 -20.96 0.78 9.91
C GLY A 22 -19.92 -0.34 10.07
N GLU A 23 -19.20 -0.39 11.20
CA GLU A 23 -18.27 -1.49 11.49
C GLU A 23 -19.04 -2.77 11.85
N GLU A 24 -20.10 -2.67 12.65
CA GLU A 24 -21.00 -3.79 12.95
C GLU A 24 -21.67 -4.34 11.69
N LEU A 25 -22.18 -3.45 10.82
CA LEU A 25 -22.70 -3.80 9.51
C LEU A 25 -21.68 -4.60 8.69
N SER A 26 -20.45 -4.11 8.60
CA SER A 26 -19.42 -4.78 7.81
C SER A 26 -18.94 -6.10 8.44
N ASN A 27 -18.97 -6.22 9.77
CA ASN A 27 -18.71 -7.48 10.47
C ASN A 27 -19.78 -8.53 10.13
N LEU A 28 -21.07 -8.13 10.13
CA LEU A 28 -22.17 -9.02 9.75
C LEU A 28 -22.03 -9.49 8.29
N VAL A 29 -21.67 -8.57 7.38
CA VAL A 29 -21.39 -8.90 5.97
C VAL A 29 -20.31 -9.95 5.84
N TYR A 30 -19.13 -9.72 6.43
CA TYR A 30 -18.03 -10.67 6.32
C TYR A 30 -18.30 -12.00 7.04
N GLY A 31 -18.94 -11.97 8.20
CA GLY A 31 -19.33 -13.17 8.94
C GLY A 31 -20.26 -14.07 8.13
N ASN A 32 -21.29 -13.48 7.51
CA ASN A 32 -22.19 -14.21 6.62
C ASN A 32 -21.50 -14.66 5.33
N LEU A 33 -20.59 -13.84 4.78
CA LEU A 33 -19.84 -14.15 3.57
C LEU A 33 -19.03 -15.44 3.74
N VAL A 34 -18.20 -15.51 4.79
CA VAL A 34 -17.34 -16.69 5.02
C VAL A 34 -18.11 -17.91 5.52
N LYS A 35 -19.26 -17.72 6.18
CA LYS A 35 -20.13 -18.82 6.57
C LYS A 35 -20.80 -19.47 5.37
N ARG A 36 -21.28 -18.66 4.41
CA ARG A 36 -21.98 -19.14 3.20
C ARG A 36 -21.01 -19.57 2.09
N ASN A 37 -19.81 -18.98 2.06
CA ASN A 37 -18.79 -19.20 1.03
C ASN A 37 -17.39 -19.39 1.67
N PRO A 38 -17.15 -20.53 2.37
CA PRO A 38 -15.92 -20.76 3.13
C PRO A 38 -14.65 -20.71 2.27
N GLU A 39 -14.75 -21.02 0.98
CA GLU A 39 -13.64 -20.99 0.03
C GLU A 39 -13.04 -19.60 -0.18
N LEU A 40 -13.80 -18.53 0.12
CA LEU A 40 -13.29 -17.15 0.05
C LEU A 40 -12.20 -16.86 1.10
N ASN A 41 -12.05 -17.71 2.12
CA ASN A 41 -10.89 -17.65 3.02
C ASN A 41 -9.54 -17.84 2.29
N ASN A 42 -9.53 -18.42 1.09
CA ASN A 42 -8.33 -18.50 0.24
C ASN A 42 -7.91 -17.14 -0.37
N LYS A 43 -8.80 -16.13 -0.34
CA LYS A 43 -8.56 -14.78 -0.87
C LYS A 43 -8.47 -13.75 0.25
N LEU A 44 -9.27 -13.91 1.29
CA LEU A 44 -9.32 -13.03 2.44
C LEU A 44 -8.12 -13.28 3.37
N ASN A 45 -7.65 -12.19 3.99
CA ASN A 45 -6.67 -12.29 5.07
C ASN A 45 -7.41 -12.61 6.37
N VAL A 46 -7.30 -13.84 6.84
CA VAL A 46 -8.08 -14.33 8.00
C VAL A 46 -7.75 -13.58 9.30
N ILE A 47 -6.52 -13.08 9.45
CA ILE A 47 -6.13 -12.27 10.61
C ILE A 47 -6.86 -10.93 10.57
N HIS A 48 -6.90 -10.29 9.39
CA HIS A 48 -7.61 -9.02 9.21
C HIS A 48 -9.13 -9.17 9.30
N LEU A 49 -9.63 -10.36 9.02
CA LEU A 49 -11.04 -10.71 9.23
C LEU A 49 -11.33 -10.78 10.72
N GLN A 50 -10.52 -11.51 11.48
CA GLN A 50 -10.71 -11.69 12.93
C GLN A 50 -10.49 -10.41 13.74
N ASP A 51 -9.51 -9.58 13.38
CA ASP A 51 -9.23 -8.32 14.10
C ASP A 51 -10.11 -7.12 13.64
N GLY A 52 -11.09 -7.39 12.76
CA GLY A 52 -12.04 -6.41 12.23
C GLY A 52 -11.46 -5.41 11.22
N ARG A 53 -10.19 -5.51 10.83
CA ARG A 53 -9.59 -4.58 9.84
C ARG A 53 -10.27 -4.64 8.48
N LEU A 54 -10.72 -5.81 8.05
CA LEU A 54 -11.48 -5.94 6.80
C LEU A 54 -12.83 -5.22 6.90
N ALA A 55 -13.54 -5.39 8.01
CA ALA A 55 -14.81 -4.72 8.26
C ALA A 55 -14.64 -3.20 8.23
N ARG A 56 -13.70 -2.65 9.01
CA ARG A 56 -13.38 -1.22 9.01
C ARG A 56 -13.03 -0.69 7.62
N ALA A 57 -12.24 -1.45 6.85
CA ALA A 57 -11.88 -1.05 5.49
C ALA A 57 -13.11 -0.98 4.56
N LEU A 58 -14.03 -1.95 4.65
CA LEU A 58 -15.28 -1.94 3.89
C LEU A 58 -16.17 -0.76 4.32
N THR A 59 -16.31 -0.52 5.63
CA THR A 59 -17.05 0.63 6.16
C THR A 59 -16.54 1.95 5.60
N VAL A 60 -15.21 2.14 5.58
CA VAL A 60 -14.58 3.35 5.03
C VAL A 60 -14.89 3.52 3.54
N VAL A 61 -14.88 2.44 2.75
CA VAL A 61 -15.24 2.49 1.32
C VAL A 61 -16.71 2.89 1.15
N ILE A 62 -17.63 2.27 1.89
CA ILE A 62 -19.07 2.56 1.83
C ILE A 62 -19.34 4.01 2.25
N LEU A 63 -18.77 4.47 3.37
CA LEU A 63 -18.92 5.83 3.86
C LEU A 63 -18.34 6.86 2.88
N ARG A 64 -17.15 6.61 2.33
CA ARG A 64 -16.52 7.51 1.38
C ARG A 64 -17.36 7.62 0.12
N PHE A 65 -17.89 6.51 -0.37
CA PHE A 65 -18.79 6.52 -1.52
C PHE A 65 -20.08 7.31 -1.22
N ALA A 66 -20.74 7.04 -0.08
CA ALA A 66 -21.96 7.74 0.32
C ALA A 66 -21.74 9.27 0.49
N CYS A 67 -20.62 9.68 1.11
CA CYS A 67 -20.27 11.09 1.29
C CYS A 67 -20.01 11.82 -0.05
N ASN A 68 -19.57 11.10 -1.10
CA ASN A 68 -19.20 11.68 -2.40
C ASN A 68 -20.12 11.21 -3.55
N ILE A 69 -21.35 10.79 -3.23
CA ILE A 69 -22.24 10.14 -4.21
C ILE A 69 -22.62 11.05 -5.41
N ASN A 70 -22.47 12.37 -5.26
CA ASN A 70 -22.69 13.35 -6.32
C ASN A 70 -21.43 13.66 -7.14
N ASP A 71 -20.24 13.38 -6.59
CA ASP A 71 -18.92 13.76 -7.14
C ASP A 71 -18.03 12.51 -7.31
N MET A 72 -18.57 11.51 -8.01
CA MET A 72 -17.93 10.18 -8.11
C MET A 72 -16.58 10.18 -8.83
N SER A 73 -16.29 11.18 -9.67
CA SER A 73 -14.98 11.31 -10.35
C SER A 73 -13.83 11.43 -9.37
N GLU A 74 -14.04 12.08 -8.23
CA GLU A 74 -13.06 12.25 -7.15
C GLU A 74 -12.76 10.95 -6.39
N LEU A 75 -13.58 9.91 -6.58
CA LEU A 75 -13.41 8.61 -5.93
C LEU A 75 -12.49 7.67 -6.70
N ILE A 76 -12.37 7.83 -8.02
CA ILE A 76 -11.60 6.92 -8.88
C ILE A 76 -10.15 6.81 -8.39
N PRO A 77 -9.40 7.92 -8.18
CA PRO A 77 -8.03 7.83 -7.68
C PRO A 77 -7.96 7.27 -6.25
N LYS A 78 -9.00 7.45 -5.44
CA LYS A 78 -9.05 6.98 -4.05
C LYS A 78 -9.30 5.48 -3.92
N PHE A 79 -9.82 4.84 -4.97
CA PHE A 79 -10.07 3.40 -5.02
C PHE A 79 -9.10 2.64 -5.92
N GLU A 80 -8.19 3.34 -6.60
CA GLU A 80 -7.17 2.74 -7.47
C GLU A 80 -6.36 1.66 -6.72
N ARG A 81 -5.96 1.96 -5.48
CA ARG A 81 -5.37 0.99 -4.56
C ARG A 81 -6.16 -0.30 -4.34
N VAL A 82 -7.49 -0.15 -4.16
CA VAL A 82 -8.41 -1.25 -3.90
C VAL A 82 -8.44 -2.15 -5.12
N CYS A 83 -8.61 -1.57 -6.32
CA CYS A 83 -8.64 -2.29 -7.58
C CYS A 83 -7.32 -3.05 -7.84
N ASN A 84 -6.16 -2.41 -7.65
CA ASN A 84 -4.84 -3.06 -7.78
C ASN A 84 -4.74 -4.27 -6.85
N LYS A 85 -5.11 -4.10 -5.58
CA LYS A 85 -5.10 -5.19 -4.60
C LYS A 85 -6.04 -6.33 -5.00
N HIS A 86 -7.28 -6.01 -5.38
CA HIS A 86 -8.29 -6.95 -5.83
C HIS A 86 -7.79 -7.81 -7.00
N CYS A 87 -7.14 -7.20 -7.99
CA CYS A 87 -6.60 -7.91 -9.14
C CYS A 87 -5.51 -8.92 -8.73
N THR A 88 -4.61 -8.55 -7.81
CA THR A 88 -3.54 -9.47 -7.36
C THR A 88 -4.03 -10.67 -6.55
N VAL A 89 -5.26 -10.66 -6.04
CA VAL A 89 -5.87 -11.80 -5.33
C VAL A 89 -6.99 -12.47 -6.14
N GLY A 90 -7.21 -12.01 -7.37
CA GLY A 90 -8.19 -12.56 -8.30
C GLY A 90 -9.63 -12.30 -7.87
N VAL A 91 -9.99 -11.08 -7.46
CA VAL A 91 -11.39 -10.68 -7.27
C VAL A 91 -12.09 -10.61 -8.64
N GLN A 92 -13.31 -11.12 -8.74
CA GLN A 92 -14.07 -11.29 -9.97
C GLN A 92 -15.45 -10.63 -9.80
N PRO A 93 -16.15 -10.28 -10.89
CA PRO A 93 -17.49 -9.69 -10.83
C PRO A 93 -18.48 -10.46 -9.94
N MET A 94 -18.45 -11.80 -10.00
CA MET A 94 -19.30 -12.66 -9.16
C MET A 94 -19.09 -12.45 -7.64
N HIS A 95 -17.90 -12.05 -7.19
CA HIS A 95 -17.68 -11.75 -5.78
C HIS A 95 -18.38 -10.46 -5.33
N TYR A 96 -18.56 -9.50 -6.24
CA TYR A 96 -19.36 -8.31 -5.97
C TYR A 96 -20.84 -8.65 -5.84
N GLU A 97 -21.36 -9.55 -6.68
CA GLU A 97 -22.76 -9.99 -6.56
C GLU A 97 -23.04 -10.63 -5.19
N LEU A 98 -22.16 -11.53 -4.74
CA LEU A 98 -22.23 -12.14 -3.41
C LEU A 98 -22.16 -11.10 -2.28
N LEU A 99 -21.19 -10.18 -2.36
CA LEU A 99 -21.02 -9.16 -1.33
C LEU A 99 -22.20 -8.17 -1.30
N GLY A 100 -22.73 -7.80 -2.45
CA GLY A 100 -23.84 -6.86 -2.58
C GLY A 100 -25.12 -7.35 -1.91
N ALA A 101 -25.49 -8.62 -2.14
CA ALA A 101 -26.63 -9.24 -1.47
C ALA A 101 -26.48 -9.16 0.05
N LEU A 102 -25.29 -9.51 0.57
CA LEU A 102 -25.01 -9.50 2.00
C LEU A 102 -24.98 -8.10 2.62
N VAL A 103 -24.54 -7.07 1.87
CA VAL A 103 -24.59 -5.68 2.34
C VAL A 103 -26.04 -5.25 2.54
N ILE A 104 -26.94 -5.56 1.60
CA ILE A 104 -28.36 -5.20 1.73
C ILE A 104 -29.03 -5.98 2.86
N GLU A 105 -28.76 -7.28 2.99
CA GLU A 105 -29.24 -8.09 4.12
C GLU A 105 -28.75 -7.54 5.48
N ALA A 106 -27.50 -7.05 5.55
CA ALA A 106 -26.96 -6.47 6.77
C ALA A 106 -27.63 -5.13 7.14
N PHE A 107 -27.97 -4.30 6.15
CA PHE A 107 -28.79 -3.12 6.37
C PHE A 107 -30.19 -3.50 6.90
N GLU A 108 -30.84 -4.50 6.30
CA GLU A 108 -32.16 -4.98 6.74
C GLU A 108 -32.12 -5.44 8.20
N SER A 109 -31.09 -6.21 8.58
CA SER A 109 -30.94 -6.72 9.94
C SER A 109 -30.68 -5.65 11.00
N LEU A 110 -29.96 -4.57 10.66
CA LEU A 110 -29.52 -3.56 11.64
C LEU A 110 -30.44 -2.34 11.69
N MET A 111 -31.02 -1.93 10.56
CA MET A 111 -31.94 -0.79 10.52
C MET A 111 -33.39 -1.21 10.80
N GLY A 112 -33.76 -2.48 10.58
CA GLY A 112 -35.13 -2.96 10.74
C GLY A 112 -36.12 -2.09 9.96
N ASP A 113 -37.18 -1.64 10.63
CA ASP A 113 -38.25 -0.82 10.03
C ASP A 113 -37.75 0.54 9.50
N ALA A 114 -36.59 1.03 9.95
CA ALA A 114 -36.00 2.26 9.43
C ALA A 114 -35.48 2.10 7.99
N LEU A 115 -35.26 0.88 7.50
CA LEU A 115 -34.92 0.62 6.12
C LEU A 115 -36.19 0.55 5.26
N THR A 116 -36.72 1.71 4.88
CA THR A 116 -37.89 1.75 3.99
C THR A 116 -37.57 1.12 2.62
N PRO A 117 -38.58 0.64 1.87
CA PRO A 117 -38.38 0.09 0.53
C PRO A 117 -37.63 1.04 -0.41
N GLU A 118 -37.82 2.35 -0.28
CA GLU A 118 -37.13 3.37 -1.05
C GLU A 118 -35.64 3.48 -0.67
N ILE A 119 -35.31 3.43 0.62
CA ILE A 119 -33.90 3.45 1.08
C ILE A 119 -33.19 2.18 0.61
N ARG A 120 -33.84 1.02 0.73
CA ARG A 120 -33.34 -0.26 0.24
C ARG A 120 -33.06 -0.22 -1.27
N ALA A 121 -34.01 0.29 -2.06
CA ALA A 121 -33.85 0.42 -3.50
C ALA A 121 -32.71 1.39 -3.86
N ALA A 122 -32.63 2.53 -3.16
CA ALA A 122 -31.56 3.51 -3.35
C ALA A 122 -30.18 2.91 -3.07
N TRP A 123 -30.02 2.16 -1.96
CA TRP A 123 -28.77 1.47 -1.62
C TRP A 123 -28.41 0.34 -2.59
N THR A 124 -29.39 -0.42 -3.06
CA THR A 124 -29.17 -1.46 -4.07
C THR A 124 -28.60 -0.86 -5.36
N LYS A 125 -29.17 0.27 -5.80
CA LYS A 125 -28.69 1.01 -6.97
C LYS A 125 -27.32 1.66 -6.73
N ALA A 126 -27.10 2.23 -5.55
CA ALA A 126 -25.84 2.85 -5.15
C ALA A 126 -24.70 1.82 -5.12
N TYR A 127 -24.93 0.64 -4.54
CA TYR A 127 -24.00 -0.48 -4.56
C TYR A 127 -23.68 -0.94 -5.98
N SER A 128 -24.70 -1.06 -6.83
CA SER A 128 -24.52 -1.42 -8.24
C SER A 128 -23.62 -0.43 -8.97
N ILE A 129 -23.76 0.88 -8.73
CA ILE A 129 -22.88 1.90 -9.32
C ILE A 129 -21.44 1.74 -8.82
N LEU A 130 -21.23 1.59 -7.51
CA LEU A 130 -19.90 1.42 -6.93
C LEU A 130 -19.20 0.17 -7.44
N SER A 131 -19.90 -0.97 -7.45
CA SER A 131 -19.35 -2.25 -7.92
C SER A 131 -19.00 -2.20 -9.41
N HIS A 132 -19.86 -1.65 -10.28
CA HIS A 132 -19.54 -1.48 -11.70
C HIS A 132 -18.33 -0.57 -11.94
N MET A 133 -18.15 0.48 -11.13
CA MET A 133 -16.98 1.37 -11.22
C MET A 133 -15.69 0.61 -10.90
N LEU A 134 -15.68 -0.17 -9.82
CA LEU A 134 -14.51 -0.98 -9.43
C LEU A 134 -14.22 -2.09 -10.43
N ILE A 135 -15.26 -2.86 -10.83
CA ILE A 135 -15.15 -3.92 -11.85
C ILE A 135 -14.62 -3.34 -13.17
N GLY A 136 -15.09 -2.17 -13.57
CA GLY A 136 -14.63 -1.48 -14.78
C GLY A 136 -13.15 -1.17 -14.72
N ARG A 137 -12.66 -0.63 -13.60
CA ARG A 137 -11.24 -0.33 -13.42
C ARG A 137 -10.39 -1.61 -13.35
N GLU A 138 -10.84 -2.62 -12.61
CA GLU A 138 -10.18 -3.91 -12.47
C GLU A 138 -10.05 -4.65 -13.81
N ARG A 139 -11.06 -4.56 -14.69
CA ARG A 139 -10.98 -5.11 -16.04
C ARG A 139 -9.82 -4.50 -16.86
N ILE A 140 -9.51 -3.23 -16.66
CA ILE A 140 -8.37 -2.59 -17.34
C ILE A 140 -7.06 -3.20 -16.82
N ILE A 141 -6.94 -3.40 -15.50
CA ILE A 141 -5.75 -4.00 -14.87
C ILE A 141 -5.59 -5.46 -15.32
N TYR A 142 -6.66 -6.26 -15.32
CA TYR A 142 -6.61 -7.64 -15.81
C TYR A 142 -6.22 -7.74 -17.28
N ARG A 143 -6.67 -6.81 -18.13
CA ARG A 143 -6.24 -6.77 -19.53
C ARG A 143 -4.73 -6.56 -19.66
N ASP A 144 -4.11 -5.77 -18.78
CA ASP A 144 -2.66 -5.63 -18.75
C ASP A 144 -1.98 -6.96 -18.35
N PHE A 145 -2.53 -7.69 -17.38
CA PHE A 145 -2.02 -9.00 -16.97
C PHE A 145 -2.13 -10.06 -18.08
N GLU A 146 -3.25 -10.06 -18.82
CA GLU A 146 -3.50 -10.95 -19.95
C GLU A 146 -2.53 -10.70 -21.10
N ARG A 147 -2.20 -9.42 -21.38
CA ARG A 147 -1.19 -9.05 -22.39
C ARG A 147 0.17 -9.70 -22.11
N ASP A 148 0.51 -9.85 -20.83
CA ASP A 148 1.75 -10.47 -20.38
C ASP A 148 1.62 -12.00 -20.16
N THR A 149 0.51 -12.61 -20.62
CA THR A 149 0.20 -14.05 -20.51
C THR A 149 0.21 -14.59 -19.07
N TRP A 150 -0.06 -13.72 -18.09
CA TRP A 150 -0.03 -14.04 -16.67
C TRP A 150 -1.29 -13.51 -15.96
N PRO A 151 -2.48 -14.09 -16.23
CA PRO A 151 -3.76 -13.55 -15.75
C PRO A 151 -4.04 -13.85 -14.26
N ALA A 152 -3.30 -14.78 -13.63
CA ALA A 152 -3.55 -15.23 -12.27
C ALA A 152 -2.25 -15.52 -11.51
N TRP A 153 -2.11 -16.72 -10.95
CA TRP A 153 -0.92 -17.14 -10.23
C TRP A 153 0.09 -17.76 -11.19
N ARG A 154 1.35 -17.37 -11.05
CA ARG A 154 2.48 -17.99 -11.76
C ARG A 154 3.43 -18.56 -10.73
N ARG A 155 4.01 -19.71 -11.06
CA ARG A 155 4.88 -20.44 -10.14
C ARG A 155 6.31 -19.94 -10.28
N PHE A 156 6.91 -19.61 -9.14
CA PHE A 156 8.29 -19.17 -9.04
C PHE A 156 9.04 -20.09 -8.10
N ARG A 157 10.35 -20.16 -8.30
CA ARG A 157 11.30 -20.78 -7.38
C ARG A 157 12.12 -19.72 -6.68
N VAL A 158 12.43 -19.93 -5.39
CA VAL A 158 13.41 -19.12 -4.68
C VAL A 158 14.79 -19.54 -5.13
N ASP A 159 15.45 -18.71 -5.92
CA ASP A 159 16.80 -18.97 -6.39
C ASP A 159 17.83 -18.67 -5.28
N ARG A 160 17.71 -17.49 -4.65
CA ARG A 160 18.58 -17.13 -3.53
C ARG A 160 17.83 -16.36 -2.44
N LYS A 161 18.32 -16.54 -1.21
CA LYS A 161 17.82 -15.88 0.00
C LYS A 161 18.99 -15.16 0.69
N VAL A 162 18.87 -13.84 0.85
CA VAL A 162 19.95 -12.97 1.33
C VAL A 162 19.49 -12.22 2.57
N PHE A 163 20.32 -12.18 3.61
CA PHE A 163 20.08 -11.36 4.78
C PHE A 163 20.61 -9.94 4.54
N GLU A 164 19.76 -8.93 4.69
CA GLU A 164 20.10 -7.55 4.34
C GLU A 164 20.52 -6.72 5.56
N ALA A 165 19.72 -6.76 6.63
CA ALA A 165 19.97 -6.21 7.98
C ALA A 165 18.66 -6.23 8.78
N ASP A 166 18.69 -6.00 10.11
CA ASP A 166 17.48 -5.69 10.90
C ASP A 166 16.32 -6.71 10.77
N GLY A 167 16.63 -7.98 10.51
CA GLY A 167 15.65 -9.05 10.27
C GLY A 167 14.97 -8.99 8.89
N LEU A 168 15.46 -8.15 7.98
CA LEU A 168 15.05 -8.10 6.58
C LEU A 168 15.82 -9.16 5.78
N TRP A 169 15.07 -9.88 4.95
CA TRP A 169 15.58 -10.87 4.03
C TRP A 169 15.07 -10.59 2.63
N SER A 170 15.96 -10.67 1.66
CA SER A 170 15.63 -10.63 0.23
C SER A 170 15.50 -12.04 -0.32
N PHE A 171 14.46 -12.25 -1.13
CA PHE A 171 14.20 -13.47 -1.89
C PHE A 171 14.25 -13.12 -3.35
N HIS A 172 15.08 -13.82 -4.11
CA HIS A 172 15.13 -13.70 -5.56
C HIS A 172 14.32 -14.83 -6.16
N LEU A 173 13.31 -14.43 -6.92
CA LEU A 173 12.27 -15.29 -7.45
C LEU A 173 12.45 -15.39 -8.95
N VAL A 174 12.64 -16.60 -9.44
CA VAL A 174 12.77 -16.92 -10.87
C VAL A 174 11.53 -17.70 -11.31
N PRO A 175 10.89 -17.36 -12.43
CA PRO A 175 9.71 -18.09 -12.91
C PRO A 175 10.09 -19.52 -13.36
N LEU A 176 9.24 -20.50 -13.06
CA LEU A 176 9.52 -21.91 -13.39
C LEU A 176 9.32 -22.26 -14.86
N ASP A 177 8.49 -21.50 -15.56
CA ASP A 177 8.15 -21.71 -16.97
C ASP A 177 9.23 -21.18 -17.94
N GLY A 178 10.27 -20.51 -17.43
CA GLY A 178 11.35 -19.92 -18.22
C GLY A 178 10.94 -18.74 -19.11
N LEU A 179 9.69 -18.27 -19.03
CA LEU A 179 9.25 -17.10 -19.81
C LEU A 179 9.78 -15.82 -19.16
N LYS A 180 10.05 -14.80 -19.97
CA LYS A 180 10.50 -13.50 -19.45
C LYS A 180 9.46 -12.88 -18.53
N LEU A 181 9.95 -12.12 -17.56
CA LEU A 181 9.12 -11.33 -16.67
C LEU A 181 8.75 -10.00 -17.35
N PRO A 182 7.48 -9.56 -17.24
CA PRO A 182 7.10 -8.25 -17.74
C PRO A 182 7.81 -7.14 -16.96
N ARG A 183 7.92 -5.97 -17.58
CA ARG A 183 8.39 -4.78 -16.86
C ARG A 183 7.34 -4.37 -15.82
N PHE A 184 7.83 -3.84 -14.70
CA PHE A 184 7.01 -3.25 -13.65
C PHE A 184 7.45 -1.82 -13.39
N PHE A 185 6.62 -1.03 -12.71
CA PHE A 185 7.03 0.29 -12.26
C PHE A 185 7.71 0.20 -10.88
N PRO A 186 8.92 0.77 -10.69
CA PRO A 186 9.63 0.70 -9.42
C PRO A 186 8.79 1.29 -8.28
N GLY A 187 8.51 0.47 -7.26
CA GLY A 187 7.59 0.78 -6.17
C GLY A 187 6.39 -0.18 -6.10
N GLN A 188 6.03 -0.81 -7.22
CA GLN A 188 5.02 -1.85 -7.28
C GLN A 188 5.38 -3.09 -6.46
N TYR A 189 4.36 -3.91 -6.20
CA TYR A 189 4.48 -5.14 -5.42
C TYR A 189 3.96 -6.34 -6.19
N VAL A 190 4.38 -7.52 -5.74
CA VAL A 190 3.74 -8.79 -6.07
C VAL A 190 3.04 -9.33 -4.84
N THR A 191 2.00 -10.13 -5.05
CA THR A 191 1.35 -10.90 -3.98
C THR A 191 1.89 -12.31 -3.99
N ILE A 192 2.35 -12.78 -2.84
CA ILE A 192 2.76 -14.17 -2.61
C ILE A 192 1.61 -14.92 -1.97
N ARG A 193 1.28 -16.09 -2.51
CA ARG A 193 0.25 -17.00 -1.99
C ARG A 193 0.90 -18.29 -1.49
N LEU A 194 0.62 -18.65 -0.24
CA LEU A 194 1.08 -19.89 0.37
C LEU A 194 -0.07 -20.62 1.05
N PHE A 195 -0.08 -21.95 0.97
CA PHE A 195 -0.99 -22.76 1.76
C PHE A 195 -0.56 -22.75 3.23
N VAL A 196 -1.49 -22.51 4.14
CA VAL A 196 -1.23 -22.52 5.58
C VAL A 196 -1.96 -23.71 6.22
N PRO A 197 -1.23 -24.80 6.55
CA PRO A 197 -1.85 -26.00 7.11
C PRO A 197 -2.65 -25.76 8.39
N ALA A 198 -2.21 -24.83 9.25
CA ALA A 198 -2.86 -24.54 10.53
C ALA A 198 -4.30 -24.02 10.41
N ILE A 199 -4.67 -23.45 9.26
CA ILE A 199 -6.02 -22.93 9.02
C ILE A 199 -6.71 -23.58 7.80
N GLY A 200 -6.02 -24.46 7.06
CA GLY A 200 -6.58 -25.18 5.92
C GLY A 200 -6.85 -24.33 4.66
N TYR A 201 -6.35 -23.10 4.61
CA TYR A 201 -6.57 -22.17 3.48
C TYR A 201 -5.27 -21.59 2.95
N TYR A 202 -5.29 -21.16 1.70
CA TYR A 202 -4.26 -20.29 1.15
C TYR A 202 -4.32 -18.91 1.80
N GLN A 203 -3.16 -18.31 2.06
CA GLN A 203 -3.05 -16.93 2.53
C GLN A 203 -2.11 -16.14 1.64
N THR A 204 -2.46 -14.87 1.44
CA THR A 204 -1.77 -13.96 0.54
C THR A 204 -1.13 -12.82 1.33
N ARG A 205 0.09 -12.42 0.94
CA ARG A 205 0.73 -11.18 1.42
C ARG A 205 1.42 -10.46 0.27
N GLN A 206 1.34 -9.15 0.31
CA GLN A 206 1.95 -8.26 -0.67
C GLN A 206 3.38 -7.95 -0.24
N TYR A 207 4.32 -8.02 -1.18
CA TYR A 207 5.71 -7.63 -0.97
C TYR A 207 6.18 -6.78 -2.14
N SER A 208 6.68 -5.59 -1.84
CA SER A 208 7.26 -4.70 -2.84
C SER A 208 8.42 -5.39 -3.55
N ILE A 209 8.46 -5.24 -4.87
CA ILE A 209 9.65 -5.56 -5.63
C ILE A 209 10.73 -4.54 -5.20
N SER A 210 11.92 -5.04 -4.96
CA SER A 210 13.00 -4.31 -4.29
C SER A 210 14.25 -4.13 -5.14
N ASP A 211 14.18 -4.53 -6.42
CA ASP A 211 15.23 -4.31 -7.40
C ASP A 211 14.78 -3.46 -8.59
N SER A 212 15.73 -3.15 -9.48
CA SER A 212 15.52 -2.39 -10.70
C SER A 212 14.44 -3.01 -11.61
N ALA A 213 13.65 -2.13 -12.25
CA ALA A 213 12.66 -2.51 -13.27
C ALA A 213 13.27 -3.05 -14.58
N LYS A 214 14.61 -3.04 -14.71
CA LYS A 214 15.31 -3.56 -15.89
C LYS A 214 15.46 -5.09 -15.90
N SER A 215 15.36 -5.74 -14.75
CA SER A 215 15.46 -7.21 -14.68
C SER A 215 14.27 -7.87 -15.36
N SER A 216 14.54 -8.70 -16.37
CA SER A 216 13.53 -9.56 -17.03
C SER A 216 13.57 -11.01 -16.57
N GLU A 217 14.54 -11.39 -15.72
CA GLU A 217 14.84 -12.80 -15.40
C GLU A 217 14.41 -13.17 -13.97
N GLU A 218 14.45 -12.21 -13.05
CA GLU A 218 14.06 -12.42 -11.66
C GLU A 218 13.36 -11.19 -11.07
N TYR A 219 12.52 -11.44 -10.07
CA TYR A 219 12.08 -10.42 -9.12
C TYR A 219 12.75 -10.62 -7.77
N ARG A 220 13.27 -9.55 -7.17
CA ARG A 220 13.68 -9.56 -5.77
C ARG A 220 12.59 -8.95 -4.89
N ILE A 221 12.03 -9.71 -3.97
CA ILE A 221 11.21 -9.16 -2.89
C ILE A 221 12.04 -9.06 -1.61
N THR A 222 11.76 -8.06 -0.77
CA THR A 222 12.41 -7.94 0.53
C THR A 222 11.36 -7.82 1.63
N LEU A 223 11.46 -8.71 2.62
CA LEU A 223 10.47 -8.80 3.67
C LEU A 223 11.11 -8.88 5.06
N LYS A 224 10.33 -8.44 6.05
CA LYS A 224 10.64 -8.58 7.46
C LYS A 224 9.58 -9.46 8.10
N ARG A 225 9.97 -10.19 9.15
CA ARG A 225 9.01 -10.92 9.99
C ARG A 225 7.98 -9.93 10.53
N ALA A 226 6.69 -10.18 10.30
CA ALA A 226 5.66 -9.40 10.96
C ALA A 226 5.59 -9.80 12.43
N VAL A 227 5.53 -8.81 13.31
CA VAL A 227 5.38 -9.02 14.76
C VAL A 227 3.95 -8.64 15.14
N ALA A 228 3.33 -9.48 15.96
CA ALA A 228 1.97 -9.26 16.42
C ALA A 228 1.83 -8.02 17.30
N PRO A 229 0.72 -7.28 17.19
CA PRO A 229 0.20 -6.61 18.37
C PRO A 229 -0.14 -7.69 19.41
N PRO A 230 0.18 -7.49 20.69
CA PRO A 230 -0.25 -8.41 21.75
C PRO A 230 -1.78 -8.35 21.82
N LYS A 231 -2.48 -9.40 21.33
CA LYS A 231 -3.94 -9.74 21.48
C LYS A 231 -4.55 -10.50 20.27
N SER A 232 -3.81 -11.36 19.57
CA SER A 232 -4.42 -12.27 18.58
C SER A 232 -4.01 -13.71 18.88
N ASP A 233 -4.98 -14.62 18.88
CA ASP A 233 -4.74 -16.07 18.99
C ASP A 233 -4.11 -16.67 17.72
N LEU A 234 -4.12 -15.91 16.62
CA LEU A 234 -3.39 -16.24 15.39
C LEU A 234 -2.06 -15.49 15.34
N ASP A 235 -1.00 -16.17 14.92
CA ASP A 235 0.27 -15.52 14.61
C ASP A 235 0.09 -14.59 13.39
N PRO A 236 0.11 -13.25 13.55
CA PRO A 236 -0.07 -12.32 12.44
C PRO A 236 1.11 -12.33 11.46
N GLY A 237 2.23 -12.94 11.87
CA GLY A 237 3.38 -13.23 11.06
C GLY A 237 3.26 -14.49 10.21
N MET A 238 2.18 -15.28 10.29
CA MET A 238 1.99 -16.58 9.63
C MET A 238 2.67 -16.74 8.26
N VAL A 239 2.35 -15.89 7.27
CA VAL A 239 2.96 -15.97 5.93
C VAL A 239 4.45 -15.56 5.95
N SER A 240 4.79 -14.46 6.61
CA SER A 240 6.19 -14.01 6.74
C SER A 240 7.05 -15.00 7.52
N GLN A 241 6.49 -15.70 8.51
CA GLN A 241 7.12 -16.75 9.29
C GLN A 241 7.36 -17.97 8.42
N ILE A 242 6.36 -18.44 7.66
CA ILE A 242 6.55 -19.55 6.72
C ILE A 242 7.64 -19.21 5.71
N LEU A 243 7.61 -18.02 5.11
CA LEU A 243 8.64 -17.57 4.17
C LEU A 243 10.04 -17.58 4.82
N LEU A 244 10.18 -17.01 6.01
CA LEU A 244 11.47 -16.88 6.66
C LEU A 244 11.99 -18.18 7.27
N ASP A 245 11.13 -19.00 7.84
CA ASP A 245 11.53 -20.17 8.63
C ASP A 245 11.47 -21.47 7.85
N ARG A 246 10.58 -21.60 6.86
CA ARG A 246 10.35 -22.85 6.14
C ARG A 246 10.80 -22.80 4.69
N ILE A 247 10.53 -21.71 3.98
CA ILE A 247 10.96 -21.59 2.58
C ILE A 247 12.49 -21.46 2.51
N ARG A 248 13.08 -22.29 1.64
CA ARG A 248 14.51 -22.40 1.37
C ARG A 248 14.76 -22.13 -0.12
N THR A 249 16.03 -21.94 -0.49
CA THR A 249 16.42 -21.97 -1.90
C THR A 249 15.97 -23.28 -2.53
N GLY A 250 15.41 -23.20 -3.73
CA GLY A 250 14.83 -24.35 -4.45
C GLY A 250 13.33 -24.52 -4.25
N GLU A 251 12.75 -23.96 -3.19
CA GLU A 251 11.31 -24.06 -2.92
C GLU A 251 10.47 -23.20 -3.86
N GLU A 252 9.25 -23.65 -4.10
CA GLU A 252 8.32 -23.04 -5.03
C GLU A 252 7.22 -22.25 -4.32
N MET A 253 6.73 -21.19 -4.96
CA MET A 253 5.59 -20.41 -4.48
C MET A 253 4.79 -19.81 -5.63
N ASP A 254 3.54 -19.49 -5.33
CA ASP A 254 2.66 -18.77 -6.24
C ASP A 254 2.83 -17.26 -6.08
N VAL A 255 3.01 -16.58 -7.21
CA VAL A 255 3.22 -15.13 -7.29
C VAL A 255 2.15 -14.53 -8.21
N SER A 256 1.60 -13.39 -7.85
CA SER A 256 0.70 -12.60 -8.71
C SER A 256 1.50 -11.72 -9.66
N HIS A 257 0.86 -11.26 -10.73
CA HIS A 257 1.38 -10.17 -11.55
C HIS A 257 1.76 -8.94 -10.69
N PRO A 258 2.83 -8.19 -11.03
CA PRO A 258 3.11 -6.89 -10.42
C PRO A 258 1.93 -5.93 -10.52
N SER A 259 1.68 -5.19 -9.44
CA SER A 259 0.56 -4.25 -9.36
C SER A 259 0.84 -3.17 -8.31
N GLY A 260 0.01 -2.13 -8.26
CA GLY A 260 0.10 -1.04 -7.29
C GLY A 260 0.21 0.33 -7.95
N GLU A 261 -0.24 1.34 -7.19
CA GLU A 261 -0.29 2.76 -7.60
C GLU A 261 0.89 3.60 -7.08
N PHE A 262 1.63 3.09 -6.10
CA PHE A 262 2.84 3.74 -5.59
C PHE A 262 4.03 3.34 -6.43
N TYR A 263 4.44 4.21 -7.34
CA TYR A 263 5.63 3.97 -8.15
C TYR A 263 6.27 5.24 -8.70
N TYR A 264 7.54 5.09 -9.08
CA TYR A 264 8.25 5.98 -9.98
C TYR A 264 7.88 5.65 -11.42
N ASP A 265 7.30 6.61 -12.15
CA ASP A 265 6.86 6.41 -13.53
C ASP A 265 8.04 6.55 -14.49
N THR A 266 8.52 5.42 -15.01
CA THR A 266 9.64 5.37 -15.96
C THR A 266 9.23 5.78 -17.38
N THR A 267 7.94 5.97 -17.68
CA THR A 267 7.47 6.44 -19.00
C THR A 267 7.54 7.95 -19.15
N VAL A 268 7.52 8.69 -18.03
CA VAL A 268 7.65 10.14 -18.00
C VAL A 268 9.08 10.51 -17.69
N GLN A 269 9.79 11.04 -18.68
CA GLN A 269 11.14 11.55 -18.46
C GLN A 269 11.10 12.82 -17.62
N SER A 270 11.75 12.77 -16.45
CA SER A 270 11.91 13.89 -15.52
C SER A 270 13.37 13.98 -15.09
N SER A 271 13.90 15.19 -15.02
CA SER A 271 15.21 15.49 -14.42
C SER A 271 15.09 16.09 -13.02
N MET A 272 13.86 16.20 -12.50
CA MET A 272 13.60 16.87 -11.22
C MET A 272 14.18 16.07 -10.05
N PRO A 273 14.68 16.73 -8.99
CA PRO A 273 15.23 16.02 -7.84
C PRO A 273 14.23 15.05 -7.23
N VAL A 274 14.74 13.92 -6.72
CA VAL A 274 13.93 12.90 -6.04
C VAL A 274 14.43 12.70 -4.63
N VAL A 275 13.51 12.64 -3.66
CA VAL A 275 13.82 12.35 -2.26
C VAL A 275 13.10 11.07 -1.85
N LEU A 276 13.87 10.08 -1.40
CA LEU A 276 13.41 8.76 -0.99
C LEU A 276 13.53 8.65 0.54
N ILE A 277 12.41 8.56 1.25
CA ILE A 277 12.36 8.58 2.72
C ILE A 277 11.76 7.28 3.24
N SER A 278 12.58 6.42 3.87
CA SER A 278 12.12 5.12 4.35
C SER A 278 12.42 4.83 5.81
N ALA A 279 11.64 3.93 6.40
CA ALA A 279 11.96 3.30 7.67
C ALA A 279 11.59 1.81 7.66
N GLY A 280 12.46 0.98 8.25
CA GLY A 280 12.23 -0.47 8.34
C GLY A 280 12.01 -1.14 6.98
N SER A 281 10.97 -1.97 6.85
CA SER A 281 10.66 -2.67 5.60
C SER A 281 10.22 -1.77 4.45
N GLY A 282 9.91 -0.49 4.72
CA GLY A 282 9.64 0.51 3.69
C GLY A 282 10.84 0.80 2.77
N VAL A 283 12.02 0.30 3.12
CA VAL A 283 13.21 0.35 2.26
C VAL A 283 13.01 -0.40 0.93
N ALA A 284 12.18 -1.44 0.90
CA ALA A 284 12.04 -2.34 -0.25
C ALA A 284 11.60 -1.61 -1.54
N PRO A 285 10.43 -0.94 -1.60
CA PRO A 285 10.01 -0.25 -2.82
C PRO A 285 10.94 0.92 -3.17
N LEU A 286 11.51 1.62 -2.17
CA LEU A 286 12.41 2.73 -2.44
C LEU A 286 13.77 2.27 -2.99
N MET A 287 14.22 1.07 -2.63
CA MET A 287 15.42 0.47 -3.23
C MET A 287 15.21 0.15 -4.72
N ALA A 288 14.00 -0.29 -5.12
CA ALA A 288 13.66 -0.46 -6.52
C ALA A 288 13.71 0.87 -7.29
N ILE A 289 13.13 1.93 -6.72
CA ILE A 289 13.18 3.29 -7.29
C ILE A 289 14.63 3.77 -7.41
N LEU A 290 15.41 3.66 -6.32
CA LEU A 290 16.82 4.04 -6.27
C LEU A 290 17.65 3.32 -7.35
N ASN A 291 17.54 1.99 -7.44
CA ASN A 291 18.28 1.20 -8.43
C ASN A 291 17.88 1.61 -9.85
N THR A 292 16.59 1.81 -10.12
CA THR A 292 16.13 2.18 -11.46
C THR A 292 16.61 3.57 -11.87
N ILE A 293 16.47 4.58 -11.00
CA ILE A 293 16.94 5.94 -11.28
C ILE A 293 18.45 5.97 -11.48
N THR A 294 19.23 5.31 -10.61
CA THR A 294 20.70 5.30 -10.73
C THR A 294 21.21 4.56 -11.96
N GLU A 295 20.44 3.61 -12.50
CA GLU A 295 20.77 2.88 -13.73
C GLU A 295 20.31 3.58 -15.02
N GLU A 296 19.26 4.40 -14.97
CA GLU A 296 18.70 5.11 -16.15
C GLU A 296 19.15 6.56 -16.22
N GLN A 297 19.34 7.21 -15.08
CA GLN A 297 19.61 8.63 -14.94
C GLN A 297 20.68 8.87 -13.86
N PRO A 298 21.93 8.38 -14.05
CA PRO A 298 22.98 8.43 -13.02
C PRO A 298 23.39 9.84 -12.58
N GLN A 299 23.01 10.87 -13.36
CA GLN A 299 23.26 12.28 -13.06
C GLN A 299 22.08 12.97 -12.36
N ARG A 300 20.96 12.30 -12.12
CA ARG A 300 19.81 12.90 -11.46
C ARG A 300 20.11 13.17 -9.98
N GLN A 301 19.64 14.31 -9.49
CA GLN A 301 19.73 14.68 -8.08
C GLN A 301 18.85 13.75 -7.25
N LEU A 302 19.46 13.03 -6.29
CA LEU A 302 18.78 11.99 -5.53
C LEU A 302 19.23 12.02 -4.07
N THR A 303 18.25 12.11 -3.16
CA THR A 303 18.51 12.05 -1.72
C THR A 303 17.83 10.82 -1.13
N TRP A 304 18.62 10.00 -0.43
CA TRP A 304 18.18 8.81 0.27
C TRP A 304 18.19 9.07 1.78
N VAL A 305 17.02 9.11 2.40
CA VAL A 305 16.85 9.23 3.85
C VAL A 305 16.33 7.89 4.39
N HIS A 306 17.04 7.28 5.33
CA HIS A 306 16.63 6.00 5.91
C HIS A 306 16.76 5.93 7.43
N GLY A 307 15.69 5.48 8.09
CA GLY A 307 15.68 5.12 9.51
C GLY A 307 15.79 3.62 9.75
N CYS A 308 16.79 3.21 10.53
CA CYS A 308 17.01 1.83 10.95
C CYS A 308 17.15 1.71 12.48
N ARG A 309 16.99 0.49 12.99
CA ARG A 309 17.18 0.22 14.42
C ARG A 309 18.64 -0.09 14.71
N TYR A 310 19.20 -1.04 13.97
CA TYR A 310 20.59 -1.45 14.09
C TYR A 310 21.30 -1.16 12.77
N ASP A 311 21.35 -2.11 11.85
CA ASP A 311 22.14 -1.97 10.64
C ASP A 311 21.31 -1.50 9.45
N VAL A 312 21.96 -0.74 8.56
CA VAL A 312 21.34 -0.24 7.34
C VAL A 312 21.17 -1.38 6.34
N PRO A 313 19.94 -1.75 5.94
CA PRO A 313 19.73 -2.74 4.88
C PRO A 313 20.36 -2.26 3.57
N PHE A 314 20.92 -3.19 2.79
CA PHE A 314 21.58 -2.87 1.51
C PHE A 314 22.81 -1.94 1.61
N ALA A 315 23.45 -1.83 2.78
CA ALA A 315 24.57 -0.91 2.99
C ALA A 315 25.69 -1.03 1.93
N THR A 316 26.05 -2.25 1.52
CA THR A 316 27.06 -2.48 0.48
C THR A 316 26.62 -1.92 -0.86
N ARG A 317 25.36 -2.15 -1.26
CA ARG A 317 24.79 -1.62 -2.50
C ARG A 317 24.75 -0.09 -2.47
N LEU A 318 24.33 0.51 -1.36
CA LEU A 318 24.33 1.98 -1.19
C LEU A 318 25.73 2.57 -1.37
N LYS A 319 26.76 1.99 -0.75
CA LYS A 319 28.16 2.42 -0.92
C LYS A 319 28.63 2.33 -2.37
N VAL A 320 28.26 1.28 -3.09
CA VAL A 320 28.58 1.13 -4.53
C VAL A 320 27.89 2.21 -5.36
N LEU A 321 26.61 2.47 -5.09
CA LEU A 321 25.84 3.49 -5.80
C LEU A 321 26.39 4.90 -5.55
N GLN A 322 26.75 5.24 -4.30
CA GLN A 322 27.33 6.55 -3.97
C GLN A 322 28.66 6.81 -4.71
N ARG A 323 29.47 5.77 -4.94
CA ARG A 323 30.70 5.90 -5.73
C ARG A 323 30.44 6.10 -7.22
N ARG A 324 29.35 5.53 -7.75
CA ARG A 324 28.99 5.58 -9.17
C ARG A 324 28.16 6.81 -9.55
N CYS A 325 27.32 7.29 -8.63
CA CYS A 325 26.39 8.39 -8.83
C CYS A 325 26.76 9.53 -7.89
N GLN A 326 27.52 10.50 -8.38
CA GLN A 326 28.04 11.61 -7.56
C GLN A 326 26.93 12.51 -6.99
N ASN A 327 25.75 12.50 -7.60
CA ASN A 327 24.58 13.26 -7.18
C ASN A 327 23.67 12.49 -6.21
N LEU A 328 24.04 11.26 -5.80
CA LEU A 328 23.36 10.51 -4.75
C LEU A 328 23.87 10.94 -3.38
N ARG A 329 22.98 11.55 -2.59
CA ARG A 329 23.20 11.92 -1.19
C ARG A 329 22.47 10.95 -0.28
N THR A 330 23.06 10.59 0.85
CA THR A 330 22.46 9.68 1.84
C THR A 330 22.43 10.34 3.21
N CYS A 331 21.34 10.14 3.95
CA CYS A 331 21.22 10.49 5.35
C CYS A 331 20.58 9.34 6.12
N VAL A 332 21.28 8.79 7.09
CA VAL A 332 20.91 7.60 7.85
C VAL A 332 20.69 7.95 9.31
N PHE A 333 19.54 7.54 9.82
CA PHE A 333 19.14 7.66 11.21
C PHE A 333 19.18 6.27 11.86
N LYS A 334 19.95 6.10 12.94
CA LYS A 334 20.10 4.85 13.69
C LYS A 334 19.64 5.07 15.13
N THR A 335 18.75 4.21 15.64
CA THR A 335 18.18 4.39 16.99
C THR A 335 18.85 3.57 18.09
N VAL A 336 19.61 2.52 17.75
CA VAL A 336 20.38 1.73 18.71
C VAL A 336 21.83 1.63 18.26
N LEU A 337 22.74 2.15 19.08
CA LEU A 337 24.18 2.08 18.84
C LEU A 337 24.72 0.72 19.29
N GLN A 338 25.57 0.14 18.46
CA GLN A 338 26.31 -1.10 18.69
C GLN A 338 27.81 -0.82 18.80
N ARG A 339 28.54 -1.77 19.36
CA ARG A 339 30.00 -1.63 19.53
C ARG A 339 30.67 -1.56 18.15
N GLY A 340 31.40 -0.47 17.89
CA GLY A 340 32.07 -0.21 16.61
C GLY A 340 31.31 0.75 15.69
N ASP A 341 30.10 1.17 16.09
CA ASP A 341 29.39 2.25 15.41
C ASP A 341 30.11 3.58 15.61
N ALA A 342 30.32 4.31 14.51
CA ALA A 342 30.81 5.68 14.51
C ALA A 342 29.82 6.57 13.77
N VAL A 343 29.45 7.69 14.41
CA VAL A 343 28.65 8.75 13.78
C VAL A 343 29.48 9.37 12.66
N ALA A 344 28.87 9.70 11.52
CA ALA A 344 29.52 10.43 10.46
C ALA A 344 29.94 11.81 10.99
N GLY A 345 31.26 12.06 11.04
CA GLY A 345 31.80 13.39 11.30
C GLY A 345 31.72 14.27 10.05
N ALA A 346 32.13 15.53 10.18
CA ALA A 346 32.11 16.52 9.09
C ALA A 346 32.88 16.10 7.82
N ALA A 347 33.82 15.15 7.92
CA ALA A 347 34.61 14.62 6.80
C ALA A 347 33.96 13.43 6.07
N GLY A 348 32.80 12.95 6.52
CA GLY A 348 32.16 11.72 6.01
C GLY A 348 32.88 10.44 6.44
N GLY A 349 32.15 9.32 6.51
CA GLY A 349 32.74 7.99 6.78
C GLY A 349 32.20 7.23 7.99
N GLY A 350 31.25 7.79 8.74
CA GLY A 350 30.52 7.06 9.77
C GLY A 350 29.48 6.09 9.19
N ALA A 351 28.99 5.16 10.02
CA ALA A 351 27.98 4.19 9.62
C ALA A 351 26.56 4.79 9.51
N PHE A 352 26.33 5.95 10.15
CA PHE A 352 25.07 6.68 10.18
C PHE A 352 25.31 8.17 10.50
N ASP A 353 24.33 9.04 10.23
CA ASP A 353 24.42 10.49 10.38
C ASP A 353 23.80 11.00 11.69
N HIS A 354 22.70 10.39 12.14
CA HIS A 354 21.99 10.80 13.36
C HIS A 354 21.62 9.61 14.24
N ASN A 355 21.76 9.76 15.56
CA ASN A 355 21.46 8.72 16.57
C ASN A 355 20.02 8.81 17.14
N CYS A 356 19.05 9.19 16.31
CA CYS A 356 17.66 9.34 16.72
C CYS A 356 16.71 8.71 15.70
N ARG A 357 15.40 8.79 15.93
CA ARG A 357 14.42 8.53 14.86
C ARG A 357 14.60 9.56 13.75
N VAL A 358 14.18 9.21 12.54
CA VAL A 358 14.19 10.14 11.41
C VAL A 358 13.45 11.41 11.79
N ASP A 359 14.12 12.53 11.56
CA ASP A 359 13.62 13.88 11.79
C ASP A 359 14.15 14.74 10.65
N LEU A 360 13.26 15.12 9.72
CA LEU A 360 13.66 15.83 8.51
C LEU A 360 14.20 17.23 8.83
N TYR A 361 13.82 17.81 9.97
CA TYR A 361 14.38 19.09 10.43
C TYR A 361 15.88 19.03 10.74
N LYS A 362 16.45 17.81 10.89
CA LYS A 362 17.89 17.59 11.07
C LYS A 362 18.64 17.34 9.77
N VAL A 363 17.91 17.15 8.67
CA VAL A 363 18.49 17.00 7.33
C VAL A 363 18.62 18.39 6.74
N ASP A 364 19.75 18.66 6.08
CA ASP A 364 19.94 19.92 5.35
C ASP A 364 18.80 20.12 4.33
N ALA A 365 18.15 21.29 4.39
CA ALA A 365 17.02 21.64 3.55
C ALA A 365 17.37 21.61 2.05
N ASP A 366 18.62 21.90 1.69
CA ASP A 366 19.10 21.84 0.31
C ASP A 366 19.18 20.39 -0.18
N LEU A 367 19.52 19.44 0.70
CA LEU A 367 19.50 18.01 0.38
C LEU A 367 18.08 17.48 0.23
N LEU A 368 17.11 18.08 0.91
CA LEU A 368 15.69 17.73 0.76
C LEU A 368 15.03 18.43 -0.44
N PHE A 369 15.70 19.39 -1.09
CA PHE A 369 15.16 20.14 -2.23
C PHE A 369 13.80 20.80 -1.93
N VAL A 370 13.56 21.23 -0.68
CA VAL A 370 12.25 21.80 -0.28
C VAL A 370 11.95 23.11 -1.00
N ALA A 371 12.98 23.88 -1.36
CA ALA A 371 12.85 25.09 -2.16
C ALA A 371 12.58 24.81 -3.65
N HIS A 372 12.82 23.57 -4.12
CA HIS A 372 12.60 23.18 -5.51
C HIS A 372 11.12 22.86 -5.75
N GLN A 373 10.48 23.63 -6.63
CA GLN A 373 9.03 23.59 -6.86
C GLN A 373 8.52 22.27 -7.48
N SER A 374 9.41 21.49 -8.11
CA SER A 374 9.04 20.25 -8.81
C SER A 374 9.75 19.00 -8.29
N ALA A 375 10.40 19.06 -7.13
CA ALA A 375 11.00 17.85 -6.53
C ALA A 375 9.92 16.83 -6.15
N GLU A 376 10.22 15.55 -6.34
CA GLU A 376 9.32 14.42 -6.06
C GLU A 376 9.72 13.70 -4.76
N TYR A 377 8.76 13.39 -3.91
CA TYR A 377 9.00 12.77 -2.60
C TYR A 377 8.30 11.41 -2.51
N TYR A 378 9.04 10.37 -2.14
CA TYR A 378 8.52 9.02 -1.96
C TYR A 378 8.78 8.56 -0.53
N ILE A 379 7.71 8.33 0.23
CA ILE A 379 7.80 7.95 1.65
C ILE A 379 7.21 6.56 1.85
N CYS A 380 7.96 5.67 2.50
CA CYS A 380 7.47 4.34 2.82
C CYS A 380 7.96 3.85 4.19
N GLY A 381 7.04 3.38 5.03
CA GLY A 381 7.37 2.88 6.36
C GLY A 381 6.12 2.64 7.23
N PRO A 382 6.27 2.55 8.55
CA PRO A 382 5.14 2.53 9.47
C PRO A 382 4.22 3.75 9.28
N GLU A 383 2.92 3.58 9.51
CA GLU A 383 1.93 4.65 9.27
C GLU A 383 2.24 5.95 10.01
N GLU A 384 2.52 5.88 11.31
CA GLU A 384 2.85 7.07 12.10
C GLU A 384 4.13 7.74 11.61
N PHE A 385 5.12 6.96 11.18
CA PHE A 385 6.32 7.50 10.55
C PHE A 385 5.99 8.28 9.27
N MET A 386 5.19 7.71 8.37
CA MET A 386 4.83 8.40 7.13
C MET A 386 4.02 9.67 7.38
N LYS A 387 3.08 9.65 8.33
CA LYS A 387 2.34 10.85 8.75
C LYS A 387 3.27 11.95 9.24
N THR A 388 4.23 11.60 10.12
CA THR A 388 5.23 12.56 10.61
C THR A 388 6.07 13.12 9.48
N MET A 389 6.62 12.29 8.59
CA MET A 389 7.47 12.76 7.48
C MET A 389 6.69 13.63 6.49
N MET A 390 5.45 13.25 6.15
CA MET A 390 4.58 14.05 5.30
C MET A 390 4.30 15.42 5.93
N GLN A 391 3.95 15.45 7.22
CA GLN A 391 3.68 16.71 7.91
C GLN A 391 4.93 17.61 7.95
N GLN A 392 6.11 17.06 8.25
CA GLN A 392 7.35 17.84 8.27
C GLN A 392 7.68 18.44 6.89
N LEU A 393 7.46 17.71 5.79
CA LEU A 393 7.64 18.26 4.45
C LEU A 393 6.63 19.38 4.14
N ILE A 394 5.36 19.22 4.55
CA ILE A 394 4.32 20.24 4.39
C ILE A 394 4.68 21.49 5.19
N ASP A 395 5.14 21.33 6.43
CA ASP A 395 5.59 22.43 7.29
C ASP A 395 6.78 23.18 6.67
N MET A 396 7.63 22.48 5.89
CA MET A 396 8.71 23.06 5.09
C MET A 396 8.25 23.67 3.74
N GLY A 397 6.95 23.68 3.44
CA GLY A 397 6.38 24.29 2.24
C GLY A 397 6.26 23.36 1.02
N VAL A 398 6.42 22.05 1.19
CA VAL A 398 6.23 21.08 0.10
C VAL A 398 4.74 20.86 -0.16
N ASP A 399 4.29 21.10 -1.40
CA ASP A 399 2.93 20.74 -1.84
C ASP A 399 2.68 19.23 -1.66
N ASN A 400 1.61 18.88 -0.93
CA ASN A 400 1.18 17.52 -0.67
C ASN A 400 1.01 16.67 -1.95
N LYS A 401 0.67 17.28 -3.09
CA LYS A 401 0.56 16.57 -4.39
C LYS A 401 1.88 15.96 -4.87
N ARG A 402 3.02 16.45 -4.36
CA ARG A 402 4.37 15.95 -4.70
C ARG A 402 4.84 14.84 -3.77
N ILE A 403 4.07 14.54 -2.72
CA ILE A 403 4.39 13.54 -1.71
C ILE A 403 3.60 12.26 -1.99
N LYS A 404 4.30 11.22 -2.41
CA LYS A 404 3.75 9.88 -2.63
C LYS A 404 4.04 9.01 -1.42
N THR A 405 3.04 8.24 -0.96
CA THR A 405 3.19 7.34 0.19
C THR A 405 2.58 5.97 -0.05
N GLU A 406 3.14 4.92 0.57
CA GLU A 406 2.61 3.55 0.49
C GLU A 406 2.45 2.94 1.90
N LEU A 407 1.20 2.59 2.25
CA LEU A 407 0.87 1.91 3.51
C LEU A 407 0.89 0.39 3.41
N PHE A 408 1.74 -0.26 4.21
CA PHE A 408 1.70 -1.71 4.36
C PHE A 408 0.60 -2.14 5.36
N GLY A 409 -0.67 -2.12 4.93
CA GLY A 409 -1.80 -2.61 5.72
C GLY A 409 -3.17 -2.09 5.25
N VAL A 410 -4.24 -2.68 5.81
CA VAL A 410 -5.63 -2.23 5.61
C VAL A 410 -6.29 -1.93 6.97
N GLY A 411 -7.30 -1.05 6.98
CA GLY A 411 -8.19 -0.87 8.13
C GLY A 411 -7.57 -0.20 9.36
N LYS A 412 -6.51 0.59 9.19
CA LYS A 412 -5.90 1.41 10.26
C LYS A 412 -6.39 2.87 10.32
N MET A 413 -7.11 3.33 9.29
CA MET A 413 -7.73 4.66 9.28
C MET A 413 -8.86 4.74 10.30
N LYS A 414 -8.92 5.85 11.06
CA LYS A 414 -10.06 6.20 11.91
C LYS A 414 -11.23 6.73 11.06
N LEU A 415 -12.44 6.25 11.34
CA LEU A 415 -13.69 6.59 10.64
C LEU A 415 -13.97 8.11 10.58
N ASP A 416 -13.55 8.86 11.59
CA ASP A 416 -13.81 10.30 11.71
C ASP A 416 -13.18 11.15 10.59
N SER A 417 -12.12 10.66 9.96
CA SER A 417 -11.40 11.39 8.90
C SER A 417 -12.07 11.29 7.51
N VAL A 418 -13.06 10.41 7.34
CA VAL A 418 -13.54 10.00 6.01
C VAL A 418 -14.41 11.06 5.32
N CYS A 419 -15.09 11.93 6.09
CA CYS A 419 -15.96 12.98 5.53
C CYS A 419 -15.56 14.42 5.97
N VAL A 420 -14.45 14.59 6.70
CA VAL A 420 -14.00 15.92 7.19
C VAL A 420 -13.13 16.66 6.17
N SER A 421 -12.59 15.98 5.16
CA SER A 421 -11.68 16.58 4.16
C SER A 421 -12.33 17.56 3.16
N MET A 422 -13.58 17.96 3.36
CA MET A 422 -14.29 18.93 2.49
C MET A 422 -14.70 20.22 3.23
N ALA A 423 -14.64 20.26 4.57
CA ALA A 423 -14.99 21.47 5.30
C ALA A 423 -13.88 22.54 5.30
N GLN A 424 -12.66 22.18 4.90
CA GLN A 424 -11.49 23.08 4.91
C GLN A 424 -11.21 23.75 3.55
N SER A 425 -11.94 23.42 2.48
CA SER A 425 -11.79 24.06 1.16
C SER A 425 -12.80 25.17 0.87
N ASP A 426 -13.89 25.30 1.65
CA ASP A 426 -15.00 26.20 1.34
C ASP A 426 -15.19 27.39 2.31
N SER A 427 -14.31 27.59 3.29
CA SER A 427 -14.41 28.71 4.25
C SER A 427 -13.50 29.91 3.94
N GLY A 428 -12.99 30.01 2.72
CA GLY A 428 -11.96 30.99 2.33
C GLY A 428 -12.32 31.91 1.18
N SER A 429 -13.52 32.52 1.15
CA SER A 429 -13.80 33.71 0.32
C SER A 429 -15.23 34.17 0.56
N PHE A 430 -15.46 35.07 1.52
CA PHE A 430 -16.53 36.09 1.50
C PHE A 430 -16.47 36.87 2.82
N MET A 431 -15.60 37.88 2.88
CA MET A 431 -15.79 39.09 3.72
C MET A 431 -14.60 40.03 3.54
N SER A 432 -14.69 40.97 2.59
CA SER A 432 -14.20 42.34 2.72
C SER A 432 -14.51 43.13 1.44
N ARG A 433 -15.67 43.78 1.43
CA ARG A 433 -15.89 45.05 0.73
C ARG A 433 -16.90 45.85 1.55
N ARG A 434 -16.38 46.69 2.44
CA ARG A 434 -16.82 48.06 2.69
C ARG A 434 -15.74 48.79 3.47
#